data_AF-A0A954HSZ5-F1
#
_entry.id   AF-A0A954HSZ5-F1
#
_cell.length_a   1.000
_cell.length_b   1.000
_cell.length_c   1.000
_cell.angle_alpha   90.00
_cell.angle_beta   90.00
_cell.angle_gamma   90.00
#
_symmetry.space_group_name_H-M   'P 1'
#
loop_
_entity.id
_entity.type
_entity.pdbx_description
1 polymer ?
#
loop_
_entity_poly.entity_id
_entity_poly.type
_entity_poly.pdbx_seq_one_letter_code
_entity_poly.pdbx_strand_id
1 'polypeptide(L)'
;MVGAFEAINRNGHPSFTDDDVDCLQQLGTQAAVALRNLKERSLLNRSREQLAEKFTSQVKIVGTSSAITALRDTVRRLAGTDLPVLVLGESGTGKEVVANAIHFDGPRAASPFVAVNCAAIAETLLESELFGHEAGAFTDARETRRGKFELADGGTLFLDEIGDMSASTQVKLLRVLQEREFMRVGGTRTIACDVRVIAATNRN
;
A
#
# COMPACT_ATOMS: atom_id res chain seq x y z
N MET A 1 -3.81 27.93 -9.45
CA MET A 1 -5.28 27.91 -9.54
C MET A 1 -5.77 28.75 -8.39
N VAL A 2 -6.24 29.96 -8.66
CA VAL A 2 -6.89 30.81 -7.67
C VAL A 2 -8.37 30.54 -7.83
N GLY A 3 -9.01 29.98 -6.80
CA GLY A 3 -10.46 29.80 -6.76
C GLY A 3 -11.09 31.04 -6.15
N ALA A 4 -12.22 31.50 -6.69
CA ALA A 4 -13.02 32.55 -6.10
C ALA A 4 -14.22 31.92 -5.38
N PHE A 5 -14.49 32.34 -4.16
CA PHE A 5 -15.74 32.07 -3.48
C PHE A 5 -16.65 33.29 -3.65
N GLU A 6 -17.85 33.06 -4.17
CA GLU A 6 -18.87 34.09 -4.29
C GLU A 6 -19.94 33.84 -3.22
N ALA A 7 -20.20 34.84 -2.39
CA ALA A 7 -21.25 34.82 -1.39
C ALA A 7 -22.42 35.65 -1.88
N ILE A 8 -23.58 35.01 -2.07
CA ILE A 8 -24.80 35.69 -2.53
C ILE A 8 -25.76 35.82 -1.35
N ASN A 9 -25.98 37.06 -0.90
CA ASN A 9 -26.96 37.34 0.14
C ASN A 9 -28.39 37.12 -0.40
N ARG A 10 -29.05 36.05 0.06
CA ARG A 10 -30.43 35.69 -0.33
C ARG A 10 -31.49 36.19 0.65
N ASN A 11 -31.09 36.74 1.79
CA ASN A 11 -32.02 37.26 2.79
C ASN A 11 -32.15 38.76 2.57
N GLY A 12 -33.36 39.31 2.52
CA GLY A 12 -33.67 40.69 2.12
C GLY A 12 -33.12 41.83 3.01
N HIS A 13 -32.05 41.60 3.76
CA HIS A 13 -31.27 42.63 4.44
C HIS A 13 -30.34 43.35 3.45
N PRO A 14 -30.18 44.68 3.59
CA PRO A 14 -29.49 45.51 2.60
C PRO A 14 -27.96 45.35 2.58
N SER A 15 -27.36 44.72 3.58
CA SER A 15 -25.90 44.63 3.74
C SER A 15 -25.48 43.32 4.42
N PHE A 16 -24.27 42.86 4.11
CA PHE A 16 -23.59 41.81 4.86
C PHE A 16 -23.29 42.28 6.29
N THR A 17 -23.35 41.36 7.25
CA THR A 17 -22.98 41.61 8.65
C THR A 17 -21.58 41.08 8.97
N ASP A 18 -21.06 41.43 10.14
CA ASP A 18 -19.78 40.88 10.63
C ASP A 18 -19.84 39.35 10.77
N ASP A 19 -21.00 38.79 11.15
CA ASP A 19 -21.22 37.34 11.21
C ASP A 19 -21.07 36.67 9.83
N ASP A 20 -21.53 37.34 8.75
CA ASP A 20 -21.35 36.85 7.38
C ASP A 20 -19.87 36.83 6.98
N VAL A 21 -19.12 37.87 7.38
CA VAL A 21 -17.67 37.97 7.13
C VAL A 21 -16.92 36.87 7.88
N ASP A 22 -17.25 36.64 9.15
CA ASP A 22 -16.66 35.60 9.99
C ASP A 22 -16.92 34.20 9.42
N CYS A 23 -18.15 33.93 8.98
CA CYS A 23 -18.52 32.68 8.33
C CYS A 23 -17.70 32.44 7.05
N LEU A 24 -17.57 33.45 6.20
CA LEU A 24 -16.78 33.36 4.96
C LEU A 24 -15.29 33.16 5.22
N GLN A 25 -14.74 33.79 6.26
CA GLN A 25 -13.35 33.55 6.68
C GLN A 25 -13.12 32.11 7.14
N GLN A 26 -14.05 31.54 7.91
CA GLN A 26 -13.95 30.15 8.36
C GLN A 26 -14.02 29.16 7.19
N LEU A 27 -14.97 29.35 6.26
CA LEU A 27 -15.08 28.53 5.05
C LEU A 27 -13.84 28.67 4.16
N GLY A 28 -13.35 29.89 3.96
CA GLY A 28 -12.13 30.15 3.19
C GLY A 28 -10.91 29.44 3.78
N THR A 29 -10.79 29.40 5.10
CA THR A 29 -9.71 28.69 5.80
C THR A 29 -9.79 27.18 5.56
N GLN A 30 -10.97 26.58 5.71
CA GLN A 30 -11.15 25.14 5.45
C GLN A 30 -10.91 24.77 3.99
N ALA A 31 -11.42 25.58 3.06
CA ALA A 31 -11.21 25.39 1.63
C ALA A 31 -9.73 25.51 1.25
N ALA A 32 -9.01 26.47 1.82
CA ALA A 32 -7.58 26.63 1.59
C ALA A 32 -6.78 25.41 2.05
N VAL A 33 -7.10 24.84 3.23
CA VAL A 33 -6.49 23.60 3.73
C VAL A 33 -6.80 22.43 2.80
N ALA A 34 -8.06 22.25 2.41
CA ALA A 34 -8.47 21.17 1.50
C ALA A 34 -7.75 21.25 0.15
N LEU A 35 -7.65 22.43 -0.46
CA LEU A 35 -6.93 22.66 -1.71
C LEU A 35 -5.43 22.39 -1.57
N ARG A 36 -4.83 22.78 -0.44
CA ARG A 36 -3.41 22.51 -0.17
C ARG A 36 -3.16 21.00 -0.08
N ASN A 37 -4.01 20.28 0.65
CA ASN A 37 -3.94 18.82 0.78
C ASN A 37 -4.12 18.11 -0.57
N LEU A 38 -5.08 18.55 -1.40
CA LEU A 38 -5.28 18.00 -2.74
C LEU A 38 -4.07 18.22 -3.64
N LYS A 39 -3.47 19.41 -3.60
CA LYS A 39 -2.27 19.73 -4.39
C LYS A 39 -1.07 18.91 -3.95
N GLU A 40 -0.87 18.76 -2.64
CA GLU A 40 0.20 17.96 -2.07
C GLU A 40 0.04 16.47 -2.41
N ARG A 41 -1.19 15.94 -2.29
CA ARG A 41 -1.52 14.58 -2.78
C ARG A 41 -1.24 14.41 -4.27
N SER A 42 -1.60 15.38 -5.10
CA SER A 42 -1.34 15.33 -6.55
C SER A 42 0.15 15.32 -6.87
N LEU A 43 0.96 16.12 -6.17
CA LEU A 43 2.41 16.13 -6.33
C LEU A 43 3.04 14.81 -5.88
N LEU A 44 2.60 14.27 -4.74
CA LEU A 44 3.02 12.97 -4.24
C LEU A 44 2.67 11.84 -5.21
N ASN A 45 1.46 11.85 -5.78
CA ASN A 45 1.03 10.87 -6.78
C ASN A 45 1.87 10.98 -8.07
N ARG A 46 2.13 12.18 -8.59
CA ARG A 46 3.01 12.36 -9.75
C ARG A 46 4.43 11.86 -9.49
N SER A 47 4.98 12.15 -8.30
CA SER A 47 6.30 11.66 -7.93
C SER A 47 6.32 10.14 -7.82
N ARG A 48 5.23 9.52 -7.34
CA ARG A 48 5.05 8.06 -7.30
C ARG A 48 4.95 7.46 -8.69
N GLU A 49 4.16 8.04 -9.58
CA GLU A 49 4.04 7.62 -10.99
C GLU A 49 5.41 7.66 -11.69
N GLN A 50 6.17 8.75 -11.52
CA GLN A 50 7.52 8.86 -12.07
C GLN A 50 8.49 7.82 -11.50
N LEU A 51 8.34 7.47 -10.22
CA LEU A 51 9.15 6.42 -9.60
C LEU A 51 8.75 5.05 -10.13
N ALA A 52 7.44 4.78 -10.21
CA ALA A 52 6.88 3.56 -10.76
C ALA A 52 7.39 3.34 -12.19
N GLU A 53 7.31 4.35 -13.06
CA GLU A 53 7.78 4.29 -14.45
C GLU A 53 9.29 3.99 -14.55
N LYS A 54 10.10 4.54 -13.63
CA LYS A 54 11.53 4.18 -13.50
C LYS A 54 11.74 2.73 -13.07
N PHE A 55 10.89 2.18 -12.19
CA PHE A 55 10.99 0.78 -11.79
C PHE A 55 10.49 -0.18 -12.88
N THR A 56 9.39 0.15 -13.58
CA THR A 56 8.87 -0.66 -14.71
C THR A 56 9.86 -0.77 -15.86
N SER A 57 10.70 0.26 -16.05
CA SER A 57 11.77 0.23 -17.06
C SER A 57 13.00 -0.56 -16.64
N GLN A 58 13.25 -0.73 -15.33
CA GLN A 58 14.45 -1.39 -14.80
C GLN A 58 14.26 -2.90 -14.53
N VAL A 59 13.04 -3.36 -14.23
CA VAL A 59 12.77 -4.75 -13.82
C VAL A 59 11.79 -5.40 -14.80
N LYS A 60 12.30 -6.00 -15.87
CA LYS A 60 11.50 -6.73 -16.86
C LYS A 60 11.88 -8.20 -16.92
N ILE A 61 10.88 -9.06 -17.11
CA ILE A 61 11.11 -10.48 -17.43
C ILE A 61 11.81 -10.54 -18.79
N VAL A 62 13.05 -11.03 -18.83
CA VAL A 62 13.88 -11.19 -20.04
C VAL A 62 13.82 -12.60 -20.61
N GLY A 63 14.15 -12.78 -21.89
CA GLY A 63 14.18 -14.06 -22.58
C GLY A 63 13.10 -14.23 -23.66
N THR A 64 13.33 -15.15 -24.60
CA THR A 64 12.47 -15.35 -25.79
C THR A 64 11.95 -16.78 -25.92
N SER A 65 12.21 -17.64 -24.92
CA SER A 65 11.70 -19.01 -24.94
C SER A 65 10.17 -19.04 -24.88
N SER A 66 9.58 -20.13 -25.37
CA SER A 66 8.13 -20.36 -25.30
C SER A 66 7.63 -20.33 -23.85
N ALA A 67 8.39 -20.90 -22.91
CA ALA A 67 8.06 -20.88 -21.48
C ALA A 67 8.01 -19.46 -20.90
N ILE A 68 8.98 -18.61 -21.24
CA ILE A 68 8.99 -17.20 -20.79
C ILE A 68 7.84 -16.42 -21.44
N THR A 69 7.50 -16.71 -22.69
CA THR A 69 6.36 -16.08 -23.37
C THR A 69 5.04 -16.43 -22.66
N ALA A 70 4.83 -17.71 -22.35
CA ALA A 70 3.66 -18.16 -21.59
C ALA A 70 3.60 -17.59 -20.16
N LEU A 71 4.76 -17.43 -19.50
CA LEU A 71 4.86 -16.74 -18.21
C LEU A 71 4.41 -15.28 -18.32
N ARG A 72 4.89 -14.53 -19.33
CA ARG A 72 4.48 -13.14 -19.54
C ARG A 72 2.99 -13.00 -19.83
N ASP A 73 2.39 -13.92 -20.59
CA ASP A 73 0.94 -13.92 -20.84
C ASP A 73 0.15 -14.18 -19.55
N THR A 74 0.64 -15.08 -18.70
CA THR A 74 0.04 -15.36 -17.39
C THR A 74 0.14 -14.17 -16.45
N VAL A 75 1.31 -13.53 -16.37
CA VAL A 75 1.53 -12.30 -15.61
C VAL A 75 0.57 -11.20 -16.07
N ARG A 76 0.44 -10.95 -17.38
CA ARG A 76 -0.49 -9.94 -17.91
C ARG A 76 -1.94 -10.19 -17.51
N ARG A 77 -2.39 -11.45 -17.54
CA ARG A 77 -3.75 -11.81 -17.09
C ARG A 77 -3.93 -11.59 -15.59
N LEU A 78 -2.97 -12.00 -14.78
CA LEU A 78 -3.02 -11.83 -13.33
C LEU A 78 -2.92 -10.37 -12.90
N ALA A 79 -2.13 -9.55 -13.61
CA ALA A 79 -1.94 -8.14 -13.32
C ALA A 79 -3.26 -7.36 -13.27
N GLY A 80 -4.20 -7.67 -14.17
CA GLY A 80 -5.54 -7.07 -14.21
C GLY A 80 -6.53 -7.53 -13.13
N THR A 81 -6.13 -8.43 -12.22
CA THR A 81 -6.97 -8.93 -11.12
C THR A 81 -6.47 -8.43 -9.77
N ASP A 82 -7.32 -8.46 -8.75
CA ASP A 82 -6.93 -8.17 -7.36
C ASP A 82 -6.73 -9.45 -6.51
N LEU A 83 -6.63 -10.61 -7.17
CA LEU A 83 -6.45 -11.90 -6.50
C LEU A 83 -5.05 -12.00 -5.89
N PRO A 84 -4.91 -12.68 -4.73
CA PRO A 84 -3.61 -13.11 -4.23
C PRO A 84 -2.91 -14.02 -5.23
N VAL A 85 -1.60 -13.88 -5.39
CA VAL A 85 -0.80 -14.68 -6.33
C VAL A 85 0.32 -15.39 -5.58
N LEU A 86 0.54 -16.68 -5.88
CA LEU A 86 1.70 -17.44 -5.42
C LEU A 86 2.65 -17.71 -6.59
N VAL A 87 3.90 -17.30 -6.46
CA VAL A 87 4.98 -17.50 -7.44
C VAL A 87 5.89 -18.63 -6.95
N LEU A 88 5.82 -19.77 -7.62
CA LEU A 88 6.65 -20.94 -7.34
C LEU A 88 7.90 -20.92 -8.21
N GLY A 89 9.03 -21.32 -7.63
CA GLY A 89 10.27 -21.49 -8.37
C GLY A 89 11.49 -21.58 -7.46
N GLU A 90 12.58 -22.12 -8.00
CA GLU A 90 13.84 -22.27 -7.29
C GLU A 90 14.43 -20.91 -6.85
N SER A 91 15.32 -20.92 -5.87
CA SER A 91 16.04 -19.72 -5.43
C SER A 91 16.83 -19.13 -6.59
N GLY A 92 16.81 -17.80 -6.73
CA GLY A 92 17.55 -17.10 -7.79
C GLY A 92 16.92 -17.10 -9.18
N THR A 93 15.72 -17.66 -9.37
CA THR A 93 15.01 -17.69 -10.67
C THR A 93 14.27 -16.39 -11.04
N GLY A 94 14.41 -15.33 -10.23
CA GLY A 94 13.80 -14.03 -10.52
C GLY A 94 12.32 -13.92 -10.13
N LYS A 95 11.87 -14.61 -9.08
CA LYS A 95 10.50 -14.52 -8.54
C LYS A 95 10.08 -13.07 -8.24
N GLU A 96 11.01 -12.25 -7.74
CA GLU A 96 10.79 -10.82 -7.52
C GLU A 96 10.48 -10.06 -8.81
N VAL A 97 11.11 -10.42 -9.94
CA VAL A 97 10.83 -9.81 -11.25
C VAL A 97 9.40 -10.10 -11.69
N VAL A 98 8.90 -11.30 -11.41
CA VAL A 98 7.51 -11.69 -11.67
C VAL A 98 6.54 -10.88 -10.80
N ALA A 99 6.83 -10.75 -9.50
CA ALA A 99 5.99 -9.98 -8.57
C ALA A 99 5.92 -8.49 -8.97
N ASN A 100 7.05 -7.89 -9.33
CA ASN A 100 7.12 -6.51 -9.84
C ASN A 100 6.29 -6.35 -11.13
N ALA A 101 6.41 -7.29 -12.08
CA ALA A 101 5.65 -7.23 -13.32
C ALA A 101 4.13 -7.31 -13.07
N ILE A 102 3.68 -8.19 -12.15
CA ILE A 102 2.25 -8.27 -11.79
C ILE A 102 1.75 -6.95 -11.19
N HIS A 103 2.55 -6.29 -10.34
CA HIS A 103 2.17 -5.03 -9.72
C HIS A 103 2.13 -3.86 -10.71
N PHE A 104 3.22 -3.65 -11.47
CA PHE A 104 3.36 -2.49 -12.35
C PHE A 104 2.56 -2.60 -13.65
N ASP A 105 2.17 -3.81 -14.08
CA ASP A 105 1.24 -4.00 -15.21
C ASP A 105 -0.24 -3.94 -14.75
N GLY A 106 -0.50 -3.78 -13.44
CA GLY A 106 -1.82 -3.83 -12.84
C GLY A 106 -2.41 -2.45 -12.48
N PRO A 107 -3.66 -2.40 -11.97
CA PRO A 107 -4.34 -1.16 -11.62
C PRO A 107 -3.71 -0.43 -10.42
N ARG A 108 -2.90 -1.13 -9.61
CA ARG A 108 -2.22 -0.60 -8.42
C ARG A 108 -0.80 -0.10 -8.72
N ALA A 109 -0.40 0.03 -9.99
CA ALA A 109 0.99 0.37 -10.39
C ALA A 109 1.55 1.68 -9.80
N ALA A 110 0.69 2.66 -9.51
CA ALA A 110 1.08 3.93 -8.88
C ALA A 110 1.00 3.90 -7.34
N SER A 111 0.48 2.80 -6.77
CA SER A 111 0.36 2.57 -5.33
C SER A 111 1.66 1.97 -4.76
N PRO A 112 1.81 1.89 -3.43
CA PRO A 112 3.00 1.28 -2.83
C PRO A 112 3.20 -0.18 -3.24
N PHE A 113 4.44 -0.54 -3.58
CA PHE A 113 4.92 -1.91 -3.63
C PHE A 113 5.89 -2.13 -2.46
N VAL A 114 5.51 -2.98 -1.50
CA VAL A 114 6.31 -3.25 -0.31
C VAL A 114 6.77 -4.69 -0.37
N ALA A 115 8.09 -4.92 -0.37
CA ALA A 115 8.67 -6.26 -0.38
C ALA A 115 9.22 -6.64 1.01
N VAL A 116 9.03 -7.90 1.39
CA VAL A 116 9.55 -8.49 2.63
C VAL A 116 10.12 -9.86 2.31
N ASN A 117 11.38 -10.08 2.65
CA ASN A 117 11.99 -11.41 2.62
C ASN A 117 11.82 -12.06 4.00
N CYS A 118 11.02 -13.11 4.08
CA CYS A 118 10.66 -13.76 5.34
C CYS A 118 11.83 -14.56 5.93
N ALA A 119 12.74 -15.06 5.10
CA ALA A 119 13.91 -15.81 5.54
C ALA A 119 15.03 -14.90 6.10
N ALA A 120 15.02 -13.60 5.79
CA ALA A 120 16.06 -12.65 6.19
C ALA A 120 15.84 -12.04 7.59
N ILE A 121 14.69 -12.30 8.23
CA ILE A 121 14.28 -11.67 9.48
C ILE A 121 13.96 -12.75 10.52
N ALA A 122 14.43 -12.56 11.76
CA ALA A 122 14.08 -13.47 12.85
C ALA A 122 12.56 -13.48 13.10
N GLU A 123 11.99 -14.62 13.48
CA GLU A 123 10.54 -14.82 13.56
C GLU A 123 9.79 -13.72 14.33
N THR A 124 10.24 -13.39 15.54
CA THR A 124 9.61 -12.37 16.39
C THR A 124 9.67 -10.97 15.78
N LEU A 125 10.71 -10.69 15.01
CA LEU A 125 10.85 -9.44 14.27
C LEU A 125 10.02 -9.45 12.98
N LEU A 126 9.84 -10.60 12.33
CA LEU A 126 9.03 -10.73 11.12
C LEU A 126 7.57 -10.39 11.41
N GLU A 127 7.01 -10.93 12.49
CA GLU A 127 5.65 -10.64 12.93
C GLU A 127 5.46 -9.14 13.21
N SER A 128 6.39 -8.56 13.96
CA SER A 128 6.40 -7.13 14.30
C SER A 128 6.60 -6.22 13.08
N GLU A 129 7.43 -6.62 12.11
CA GLU A 129 7.59 -5.89 10.86
C GLU A 129 6.32 -5.97 10.01
N LEU A 130 5.72 -7.16 9.84
CA LEU A 130 4.51 -7.34 9.01
C LEU A 130 3.30 -6.59 9.58
N PHE A 131 3.00 -6.78 10.86
CA PHE A 131 1.77 -6.29 11.49
C PHE A 131 1.97 -5.02 12.33
N GLY A 132 3.21 -4.62 12.59
CA GLY A 132 3.51 -3.52 13.51
C GLY A 132 3.36 -3.94 14.97
N HIS A 133 3.69 -3.03 15.88
CA HIS A 133 3.56 -3.24 17.31
C HIS A 133 3.13 -1.95 18.02
N GLU A 134 2.45 -2.10 19.14
CA GLU A 134 2.22 -1.01 20.09
C GLU A 134 3.39 -0.88 21.08
N ALA A 135 3.57 0.31 21.64
CA ALA A 135 4.55 0.52 22.70
C ALA A 135 4.26 -0.43 23.89
N GLY A 136 5.30 -1.09 24.39
CA GLY A 136 5.22 -2.08 25.47
C GLY A 136 4.81 -3.50 25.04
N ALA A 137 4.65 -3.78 23.74
CA ALA A 137 4.30 -5.11 23.24
C ALA A 137 5.36 -6.20 23.54
N PHE A 138 6.63 -5.81 23.66
CA PHE A 138 7.77 -6.64 24.06
C PHE A 138 8.86 -5.76 24.70
N THR A 139 9.89 -6.36 25.29
CA THR A 139 10.89 -5.66 26.12
C THR A 139 11.56 -4.45 25.43
N ASP A 140 11.81 -4.53 24.12
CA ASP A 140 12.43 -3.46 23.33
C ASP A 140 11.42 -2.55 22.58
N ALA A 141 10.11 -2.77 22.74
CA ALA A 141 9.05 -1.99 22.08
C ALA A 141 8.85 -0.63 22.78
N ARG A 142 9.78 0.30 22.62
CA ARG A 142 9.70 1.62 23.26
C ARG A 142 8.66 2.55 22.63
N GLU A 143 8.36 2.35 21.35
CA GLU A 143 7.45 3.19 20.57
C GLU A 143 6.48 2.31 19.78
N THR A 144 5.33 2.87 19.41
CA THR A 144 4.40 2.22 18.50
C THR A 144 4.93 2.34 17.07
N ARG A 145 4.99 1.22 16.34
CA ARG A 145 5.47 1.16 14.96
C ARG A 145 4.44 0.55 14.02
N ARG A 146 4.25 1.18 12.87
CA ARG A 146 3.37 0.70 11.79
C ARG A 146 3.99 -0.52 11.09
N GLY A 147 3.17 -1.50 10.77
CA GLY A 147 3.57 -2.71 10.04
C GLY A 147 3.62 -2.52 8.52
N LYS A 148 4.22 -3.48 7.81
CA LYS A 148 4.29 -3.51 6.34
C LYS A 148 2.91 -3.56 5.69
N PHE A 149 1.92 -4.22 6.31
CA PHE A 149 0.54 -4.16 5.83
C PHE A 149 -0.02 -2.73 5.81
N GLU A 150 0.24 -1.94 6.86
CA GLU A 150 -0.19 -0.53 6.87
C GLU A 150 0.56 0.32 5.84
N LEU A 151 1.83 -0.01 5.56
CA LEU A 151 2.64 0.70 4.57
C LEU A 151 2.27 0.34 3.13
N ALA A 152 1.76 -0.87 2.92
CA ALA A 152 1.31 -1.38 1.63
C ALA A 152 -0.16 -1.06 1.32
N ASP A 153 -0.88 -0.39 2.22
CA ASP A 153 -2.30 -0.08 2.08
C ASP A 153 -2.62 0.66 0.76
N GLY A 154 -3.65 0.19 0.06
CA GLY A 154 -4.01 0.59 -1.30
C GLY A 154 -3.10 0.04 -2.40
N GLY A 155 -2.05 -0.70 -2.05
CA GLY A 155 -1.00 -1.18 -2.94
C GLY A 155 -0.81 -2.70 -2.92
N THR A 156 0.45 -3.14 -2.91
CA THR A 156 0.82 -4.56 -2.99
C THR A 156 1.90 -4.89 -1.99
N LEU A 157 1.73 -5.99 -1.25
CA LEU A 157 2.72 -6.58 -0.38
C LEU A 157 3.28 -7.84 -1.04
N PHE A 158 4.58 -7.84 -1.31
CA PHE A 158 5.32 -9.00 -1.79
C PHE A 158 6.01 -9.73 -0.61
N LEU A 159 5.69 -11.00 -0.44
CA LEU A 159 6.22 -11.89 0.60
C LEU A 159 7.13 -12.93 -0.06
N ASP A 160 8.44 -12.71 -0.02
CA ASP A 160 9.42 -13.68 -0.52
C ASP A 160 9.77 -14.72 0.55
N GLU A 161 10.00 -15.95 0.09
CA GLU A 161 10.20 -17.14 0.91
C GLU A 161 9.14 -17.30 2.02
N ILE A 162 7.85 -17.21 1.65
CA ILE A 162 6.72 -17.32 2.57
C ILE A 162 6.70 -18.66 3.35
N GLY A 163 7.35 -19.70 2.81
CA GLY A 163 7.54 -21.00 3.47
C GLY A 163 8.45 -20.97 4.70
N ASP A 164 9.15 -19.86 4.97
CA ASP A 164 9.94 -19.64 6.19
C ASP A 164 9.16 -18.91 7.30
N MET A 165 7.89 -18.56 7.05
CA MET A 165 7.03 -18.03 8.12
C MET A 165 6.69 -19.10 9.16
N SER A 166 6.65 -18.71 10.42
CA SER A 166 6.13 -19.57 11.47
C SER A 166 4.62 -19.77 11.38
N ALA A 167 4.13 -20.87 11.94
CA ALA A 167 2.70 -21.20 11.92
C ALA A 167 1.83 -20.10 12.57
N SER A 168 2.31 -19.46 13.63
CA SER A 168 1.62 -18.35 14.30
C SER A 168 1.46 -17.14 13.36
N THR A 169 2.53 -16.79 12.64
CA THR A 169 2.52 -15.69 11.64
C THR A 169 1.60 -16.02 10.48
N GLN A 170 1.63 -17.27 9.98
CA GLN A 170 0.75 -17.74 8.91
C GLN A 170 -0.74 -17.64 9.28
N VAL A 171 -1.12 -17.99 10.51
CA VAL A 171 -2.51 -17.83 10.99
C VAL A 171 -2.96 -16.37 10.96
N LYS A 172 -2.09 -15.43 11.34
CA LYS A 172 -2.40 -14.00 11.27
C LYS A 172 -2.50 -13.51 9.83
N LEU A 173 -1.60 -13.95 8.95
CA LEU A 173 -1.67 -13.66 7.53
C LEU A 173 -2.98 -14.16 6.91
N LEU A 174 -3.43 -15.37 7.26
CA LEU A 174 -4.70 -15.92 6.79
C LEU A 174 -5.88 -15.03 7.19
N ARG A 175 -5.90 -14.53 8.44
CA ARG A 175 -6.94 -13.59 8.89
C ARG A 175 -6.94 -12.31 8.06
N VAL A 176 -5.77 -11.77 7.72
CA VAL A 176 -5.69 -10.60 6.83
C VAL A 176 -6.26 -10.89 5.45
N LEU A 177 -5.93 -12.05 4.87
CA LEU A 177 -6.41 -12.42 3.53
C LEU A 177 -7.94 -12.63 3.50
N GLN A 178 -8.52 -13.12 4.60
CA GLN A 178 -9.96 -13.41 4.70
C GLN A 178 -10.78 -12.18 5.09
N GLU A 179 -10.39 -11.50 6.16
CA GLU A 179 -11.16 -10.42 6.77
C GLU A 179 -10.75 -9.04 6.27
N ARG A 180 -9.59 -8.92 5.59
CA ARG A 180 -8.97 -7.63 5.20
C ARG A 180 -8.68 -6.72 6.40
N GLU A 181 -8.44 -7.32 7.56
CA GLU A 181 -8.17 -6.61 8.80
C GLU A 181 -7.09 -7.33 9.64
N PHE A 182 -6.34 -6.58 10.45
CA PHE A 182 -5.40 -7.12 11.45
C PHE A 182 -5.29 -6.25 12.69
N MET A 183 -4.55 -6.75 13.67
CA MET A 183 -4.14 -6.00 14.86
C MET A 183 -2.61 -5.98 14.94
N ARG A 184 -2.06 -4.87 15.44
CA ARG A 184 -0.64 -4.79 15.82
C ARG A 184 -0.32 -5.76 16.94
N VAL A 185 0.93 -6.18 17.03
CA VAL A 185 1.42 -6.98 18.17
C VAL A 185 1.23 -6.17 19.46
N GLY A 186 0.63 -6.80 20.47
CA GLY A 186 0.29 -6.15 21.75
C GLY A 186 -0.88 -5.15 21.67
N GLY A 187 -1.46 -4.92 20.49
CA GLY A 187 -2.60 -4.04 20.29
C GLY A 187 -3.94 -4.78 20.35
N THR A 188 -5.00 -4.04 20.66
CA THR A 188 -6.40 -4.52 20.64
C THR A 188 -7.25 -3.88 19.55
N ARG A 189 -6.70 -2.87 18.86
CA ARG A 189 -7.40 -2.13 17.81
C ARG A 189 -7.25 -2.85 16.48
N THR A 190 -8.38 -3.19 15.88
CA THR A 190 -8.45 -3.71 14.52
C THR A 190 -8.18 -2.60 13.50
N ILE A 191 -7.41 -2.93 12.46
CA ILE A 191 -6.97 -2.04 11.40
C ILE A 191 -7.38 -2.71 10.08
N ALA A 192 -8.26 -2.06 9.32
CA ALA A 192 -8.59 -2.47 7.96
C ALA A 192 -7.45 -2.16 7.00
N CYS A 193 -7.23 -3.03 6.03
CA CYS A 193 -6.23 -2.85 4.99
C CYS A 193 -6.72 -3.36 3.62
N ASP A 194 -6.51 -2.54 2.60
CA ASP A 194 -6.74 -2.90 1.21
C ASP A 194 -5.40 -3.21 0.55
N VAL A 195 -4.90 -4.43 0.74
CA VAL A 195 -3.56 -4.85 0.28
C VAL A 195 -3.69 -6.07 -0.60
N ARG A 196 -3.19 -5.96 -1.84
CA ARG A 196 -2.98 -7.13 -2.70
C ARG A 196 -1.74 -7.88 -2.25
N VAL A 197 -1.84 -9.19 -2.06
CA VAL A 197 -0.70 -10.03 -1.62
C VAL A 197 -0.15 -10.83 -2.79
N ILE A 198 1.16 -10.74 -3.00
CA ILE A 198 1.92 -11.65 -3.87
C ILE A 198 2.91 -12.39 -2.98
N ALA A 199 2.91 -13.71 -3.01
CA ALA A 199 3.85 -14.52 -2.24
C ALA A 199 4.76 -15.30 -3.18
N ALA A 200 5.96 -15.64 -2.71
CA ALA A 200 6.91 -16.48 -3.42
C ALA A 200 7.52 -17.51 -2.46
N THR A 201 7.83 -18.70 -2.98
CA THR A 201 8.50 -19.76 -2.22
C THR A 201 9.27 -20.68 -3.15
N ASN A 202 10.39 -21.21 -2.67
CA ASN A 202 11.09 -22.34 -3.28
C ASN A 202 10.65 -23.71 -2.72
N ARG A 203 9.83 -23.71 -1.66
CA ARG A 203 9.31 -24.90 -0.98
C ARG A 203 7.91 -25.27 -1.48
N ASN A 204 7.64 -26.58 -1.52
CA ASN A 204 6.33 -27.17 -1.82
C ASN A 204 5.51 -27.40 -0.56
#